data_AF-A0A9Q3KN58-F1
#
_entry.id   AF-A0A9Q3KN58-F1
#
_cell.length_a   1.000
_cell.length_b   1.000
_cell.length_c   1.000
_cell.angle_alpha   90.00
_cell.angle_beta   90.00
_cell.angle_gamma   90.00
#
_symmetry.space_group_name_H-M   'P 1'
#
loop_
_entity.id
_entity.type
_entity.pdbx_description
1 polymer ?
#
loop_
_entity_poly.entity_id
_entity_poly.type
_entity_poly.pdbx_seq_one_letter_code
_entity_poly.pdbx_strand_id
1 'polypeptide(L)'
;MVHRNERNPWWKSQRIQKYSHGTWIRQKTMSFENDKYSADKDPYEWCLRQSKKLKAIDPHMNIQMRNNKLLTQLPGELEHALNFRCNQNCTLDDIANTL
;
A
#
# COMPACT_ATOMS: atom_id res chain seq x y z
N MET A 1 8.34 37.52 -28.80
CA MET A 1 8.03 36.14 -29.24
C MET A 1 8.40 35.19 -28.10
N VAL A 2 7.40 34.58 -27.45
CA VAL A 2 7.62 33.65 -26.33
C VAL A 2 7.90 32.27 -26.90
N HIS A 3 9.17 31.85 -26.94
CA HIS A 3 9.49 30.44 -27.12
C HIS A 3 9.13 29.70 -25.84
N ARG A 4 7.89 29.22 -25.75
CA ARG A 4 7.51 28.18 -24.78
C ARG A 4 8.34 26.95 -25.14
N ASN A 5 9.44 26.75 -24.44
CA ASN A 5 10.14 25.49 -24.41
C ASN A 5 9.19 24.47 -23.77
N GLU A 6 8.39 23.80 -24.61
CA GLU A 6 7.66 22.60 -24.25
C GLU A 6 8.69 21.53 -23.89
N ARG A 7 9.17 21.58 -22.64
CA ARG A 7 10.00 20.54 -22.03
C ARG A 7 9.19 19.26 -22.02
N ASN A 8 9.36 18.51 -23.10
CA ASN A 8 8.77 17.23 -23.40
C ASN A 8 8.59 16.39 -22.11
N PRO A 9 7.34 16.23 -21.59
CA PRO A 9 7.08 15.56 -20.31
C PRO A 9 7.61 14.12 -20.26
N TRP A 10 7.77 13.51 -21.44
CA TRP A 10 8.23 12.15 -21.61
C TRP A 10 9.61 11.90 -21.02
N TRP A 11 10.61 12.76 -21.25
CA TRP A 11 11.97 12.51 -20.75
C TRP A 11 12.07 12.62 -19.22
N LYS A 12 11.22 13.46 -18.61
CA LYS A 12 11.12 13.56 -17.15
C LYS A 12 10.50 12.28 -16.57
N SER A 13 9.40 11.81 -17.16
CA SER A 13 8.76 10.55 -16.76
C SER A 13 9.70 9.36 -16.96
N GLN A 14 10.44 9.31 -18.06
CA GLN A 14 11.45 8.28 -18.32
C GLN A 14 12.61 8.32 -17.33
N ARG A 15 13.12 9.50 -16.95
CA ARG A 15 14.15 9.60 -15.90
C ARG A 15 13.66 9.13 -14.54
N ILE A 16 12.43 9.50 -14.17
CA ILE A 16 11.82 9.05 -12.90
C ILE A 16 11.60 7.54 -12.94
N GLN A 17 11.11 7.00 -14.05
CA GLN A 17 10.96 5.56 -14.23
C GLN A 17 12.31 4.82 -14.19
N LYS A 18 13.35 5.34 -14.85
CA LYS A 18 14.63 4.65 -14.99
C LYS A 18 15.51 4.71 -13.75
N TYR A 19 15.50 5.84 -13.02
CA TYR A 19 16.43 6.08 -11.90
C TYR A 19 15.77 6.16 -10.53
N SER A 20 14.47 6.44 -10.47
CA SER A 20 13.76 6.58 -9.20
C SER A 20 12.83 5.41 -8.93
N HIS A 21 12.34 4.69 -9.94
CA HIS A 21 11.28 3.71 -9.75
C HIS A 21 11.66 2.54 -8.83
N GLY A 22 12.80 1.89 -9.05
CA GLY A 22 13.23 0.78 -8.19
C GLY A 22 13.51 1.19 -6.74
N THR A 23 14.26 2.28 -6.55
CA THR A 23 14.58 2.82 -5.21
C THR A 23 13.32 3.38 -4.52
N TRP A 24 12.43 4.02 -5.25
CA TRP A 24 11.16 4.55 -4.73
C TRP A 24 10.20 3.43 -4.35
N ILE A 25 10.04 2.40 -5.19
CA ILE A 25 9.28 1.19 -4.84
C ILE A 25 9.86 0.58 -3.57
N ARG A 26 11.19 0.40 -3.51
CA ARG A 26 11.85 -0.14 -2.32
C ARG A 26 11.58 0.70 -1.06
N GLN A 27 11.66 2.02 -1.15
CA GLN A 27 11.33 2.92 -0.03
C GLN A 27 9.85 2.81 0.37
N LYS A 28 8.92 2.69 -0.59
CA LYS A 28 7.49 2.50 -0.31
C LYS A 28 7.23 1.14 0.34
N THR A 29 7.87 0.08 -0.13
CA THR A 29 7.81 -1.26 0.49
C THR A 29 8.33 -1.23 1.91
N MET A 30 9.50 -0.62 2.15
CA MET A 30 10.03 -0.46 3.52
C MET A 30 9.10 0.38 4.42
N SER A 31 8.50 1.44 3.87
CA SER A 31 7.52 2.26 4.60
C SER A 31 6.21 1.51 4.90
N PHE A 32 5.88 0.51 4.10
CA PHE A 32 4.77 -0.41 4.36
C PHE A 32 5.15 -1.40 5.47
N GLU A 33 6.27 -2.10 5.34
CA GLU A 33 6.73 -3.13 6.28
C GLU A 33 7.03 -2.60 7.69
N ASN A 34 7.39 -1.33 7.81
CA ASN A 34 7.63 -0.68 9.10
C ASN A 34 6.36 -0.11 9.76
N ASP A 35 5.24 0.02 9.04
CA ASP A 35 4.01 0.62 9.56
C ASP A 35 3.03 -0.43 10.08
N LYS A 36 3.50 -1.20 11.06
CA LYS A 36 2.72 -2.21 11.77
C LYS A 36 1.49 -1.60 12.45
N TYR A 37 0.44 -2.41 12.57
CA TYR A 37 -0.75 -2.05 13.32
C TYR A 37 -0.43 -1.93 14.82
N SER A 38 -1.03 -0.93 15.47
CA SER A 38 -1.03 -0.76 16.93
C SER A 38 -2.46 -0.44 17.33
N ALA A 39 -2.90 -0.95 18.49
CA ALA A 39 -4.25 -0.73 19.01
C ALA A 39 -4.56 0.75 19.33
N ASP A 40 -3.53 1.62 19.36
CA ASP A 40 -3.69 3.06 19.55
C ASP A 40 -4.18 3.80 18.29
N LYS A 41 -4.20 3.13 17.13
CA LYS A 41 -4.59 3.71 15.84
C LYS A 41 -6.02 3.31 15.49
N ASP A 42 -6.75 4.21 14.84
CA ASP A 42 -8.04 3.85 14.24
C ASP A 42 -7.84 2.72 13.19
N PRO A 43 -8.53 1.57 13.33
CA PRO A 43 -8.34 0.43 12.45
C PRO A 43 -8.67 0.73 10.99
N TYR A 44 -9.73 1.50 10.76
CA TYR A 44 -10.19 1.84 9.42
C TYR A 44 -9.22 2.79 8.73
N GLU A 45 -8.78 3.84 9.41
CA GLU A 45 -7.77 4.78 8.89
C GLU A 45 -6.45 4.06 8.58
N TRP A 46 -6.02 3.14 9.45
CA TRP A 46 -4.81 2.36 9.22
C TRP A 46 -4.96 1.45 7.99
N CYS A 47 -6.06 0.72 7.87
CA CYS A 47 -6.36 -0.13 6.70
C CYS A 47 -6.39 0.70 5.40
N LEU A 48 -7.01 1.89 5.43
CA LEU A 48 -7.06 2.80 4.29
C LEU A 48 -5.65 3.30 3.90
N ARG A 49 -4.83 3.67 4.89
CA ARG A 49 -3.45 4.13 4.66
C ARG A 49 -2.58 3.03 4.04
N GLN A 50 -2.65 1.81 4.58
CA GLN A 50 -1.92 0.66 4.03
C GLN A 50 -2.40 0.32 2.62
N SER A 51 -3.71 0.32 2.37
CA SER A 51 -4.28 0.09 1.04
C SER A 51 -3.77 1.10 0.02
N LYS A 52 -3.66 2.38 0.39
CA LYS A 52 -3.06 3.43 -0.47
C LYS A 52 -1.57 3.17 -0.75
N LYS A 53 -0.79 2.74 0.24
CA LYS A 53 0.62 2.37 0.07
C LYS A 53 0.80 1.19 -0.87
N LEU A 54 -0.02 0.15 -0.71
CA LEU A 54 0.00 -1.04 -1.55
C LEU A 54 -0.38 -0.71 -3.00
N LYS A 55 -1.41 0.09 -3.22
CA LYS A 55 -1.78 0.59 -4.57
C LYS A 55 -0.68 1.45 -5.22
N ALA A 56 0.11 2.17 -4.42
CA ALA A 56 1.23 2.95 -4.92
C ALA A 56 2.43 2.07 -5.33
N ILE A 57 2.59 0.90 -4.71
CA ILE A 57 3.63 -0.09 -5.05
C ILE A 57 3.20 -0.93 -6.26
N ASP A 58 1.97 -1.44 -6.25
CA ASP A 58 1.38 -2.24 -7.31
C ASP A 58 -0.08 -1.82 -7.55
N PRO A 59 -0.34 -1.02 -8.61
CA PRO A 59 -1.69 -0.59 -8.96
C PRO A 59 -2.63 -1.72 -9.37
N HIS A 60 -2.09 -2.88 -9.79
CA HIS A 60 -2.86 -4.03 -10.28
C HIS A 60 -3.06 -5.10 -9.20
N MET A 61 -2.73 -4.77 -7.94
CA MET A 61 -2.85 -5.70 -6.83
C MET A 61 -4.30 -6.15 -6.62
N ASN A 62 -4.52 -7.47 -6.62
CA ASN A 62 -5.82 -8.06 -6.30
C ASN A 62 -6.16 -7.88 -4.81
N ILE A 63 -7.45 -7.88 -4.48
CA ILE A 63 -8.01 -7.81 -3.13
C ILE A 63 -7.38 -8.86 -2.21
N GLN A 64 -7.27 -10.11 -2.68
CA GLN A 64 -6.66 -11.18 -1.90
C GLN A 64 -5.18 -10.91 -1.58
N MET A 65 -4.39 -10.44 -2.57
CA MET A 65 -2.98 -10.08 -2.34
C MET A 65 -2.84 -8.92 -1.36
N ARG A 66 -3.71 -7.90 -1.49
CA ARG A 66 -3.76 -6.79 -0.55
C ARG A 66 -4.05 -7.28 0.87
N ASN A 67 -5.06 -8.13 1.04
CA ASN A 67 -5.46 -8.66 2.34
C ASN A 67 -4.34 -9.49 2.98
N ASN A 68 -3.71 -10.38 2.21
CA ASN A 68 -2.55 -11.14 2.67
C ASN A 68 -1.40 -10.23 3.13
N LYS A 69 -1.13 -9.14 2.39
CA LYS A 69 -0.11 -8.16 2.79
C LYS A 69 -0.50 -7.40 4.05
N LEU A 70 -1.77 -7.06 4.24
CA LEU A 70 -2.26 -6.42 5.46
C LEU A 70 -2.10 -7.34 6.69
N LEU A 71 -2.41 -8.62 6.54
CA LEU A 71 -2.23 -9.63 7.59
C LEU A 71 -0.79 -9.68 8.10
N THR A 72 0.21 -9.58 7.21
CA THR A 72 1.63 -9.59 7.65
C THR A 72 2.05 -8.34 8.43
N GLN A 73 1.22 -7.30 8.48
CA GLN A 73 1.47 -6.08 9.26
C GLN A 73 0.77 -6.09 10.62
N LEU A 74 0.00 -7.14 10.94
CA LEU A 74 -0.65 -7.33 12.22
C LEU A 74 0.27 -8.07 13.20
N PRO A 75 0.11 -7.86 14.51
CA PRO A 75 0.70 -8.74 15.51
C PRO A 75 0.06 -10.13 15.44
N GLY A 76 0.83 -11.18 15.74
CA GLY A 76 0.46 -12.58 15.43
C GLY A 76 -0.89 -13.06 15.99
N GLU A 77 -1.36 -12.54 17.12
CA GLU A 77 -2.69 -12.88 17.64
C GLU A 77 -3.83 -12.32 16.78
N LEU A 78 -3.69 -11.08 16.31
CA LEU A 78 -4.64 -10.44 15.40
C LEU A 78 -4.54 -11.04 14.00
N GLU A 79 -3.35 -11.40 13.54
CA GLU A 79 -3.16 -12.11 12.28
C GLU A 79 -3.97 -13.41 12.26
N HIS A 80 -3.88 -14.22 13.32
CA HIS A 80 -4.62 -15.49 13.40
C HIS A 80 -6.14 -15.27 13.49
N ALA A 81 -6.59 -14.29 14.29
CA ALA A 81 -8.01 -13.96 14.42
C ALA A 81 -8.62 -13.48 13.09
N LEU A 82 -7.85 -12.68 12.34
CA LEU A 82 -8.30 -12.08 11.09
C LEU A 82 -8.20 -13.05 9.92
N ASN A 83 -7.21 -13.94 9.89
CA ASN A 83 -7.12 -15.03 8.91
C ASN A 83 -8.29 -16.03 9.05
N PHE A 84 -8.76 -16.28 10.28
CA PHE A 84 -9.93 -17.13 10.52
C PHE A 84 -11.24 -16.47 10.10
N ARG A 85 -11.36 -15.14 10.23
CA ARG A 85 -12.60 -14.39 10.00
C ARG A 85 -12.72 -13.79 8.60
N CYS A 86 -11.62 -13.41 7.97
CA CYS A 86 -11.61 -12.77 6.66
C CYS A 86 -11.31 -13.78 5.54
N ASN A 87 -12.32 -14.10 4.71
CA ASN A 87 -12.17 -14.90 3.50
C ASN A 87 -11.48 -14.07 2.37
N GLN A 88 -11.12 -14.71 1.24
CA GLN A 88 -10.34 -14.12 0.13
C GLN A 88 -10.92 -12.82 -0.46
N ASN A 89 -12.19 -12.50 -0.19
CA ASN A 89 -12.91 -11.34 -0.70
C ASN A 89 -13.29 -10.28 0.35
N CYS A 90 -12.73 -10.33 1.56
CA CYS A 90 -13.08 -9.37 2.60
C CYS A 90 -12.71 -7.92 2.23
N THR A 91 -13.63 -7.02 2.55
CA THR A 91 -13.48 -5.58 2.34
C THR A 91 -12.59 -4.97 3.40
N LEU A 92 -12.18 -3.71 3.22
CA LEU A 92 -11.39 -3.01 4.25
C LEU A 92 -12.22 -2.80 5.52
N ASP A 93 -13.53 -2.61 5.39
CA ASP A 93 -14.45 -2.47 6.51
C ASP A 93 -14.54 -3.76 7.33
N ASP A 94 -14.61 -4.93 6.67
CA ASP A 94 -14.63 -6.22 7.37
C ASP A 94 -13.34 -6.45 8.18
N ILE A 95 -12.20 -6.07 7.62
CA ILE A 95 -10.89 -6.13 8.29
C ILE A 95 -10.86 -5.16 9.46
N ALA A 96 -11.28 -3.91 9.25
CA ALA A 96 -11.27 -2.88 10.29
C ALA A 96 -12.21 -3.21 11.46
N ASN A 97 -13.37 -3.81 11.21
CA ASN A 97 -14.30 -4.26 12.25
C ASN A 97 -13.78 -5.44 13.09
N THR A 98 -12.73 -6.11 12.62
CA THR A 98 -12.12 -7.26 13.29
C THR A 98 -10.87 -6.87 14.09
N LEU A 99 -10.32 -5.68 13.85
CA LEU A 99 -9.10 -5.13 14.46
C LEU A 99 -9.40 -4.24 15.66
#